data_AF-A0A3A8WHG9-F1
#
_entry.id   AF-A0A3A8WHG9-F1
#
_cell.length_a   1.000
_cell.length_b   1.000
_cell.length_c   1.000
_cell.angle_alpha   90.00
_cell.angle_beta   90.00
_cell.angle_gamma   90.00
#
_symmetry.space_group_name_H-M   'P 1'
#
loop_
_entity.id
_entity.type
_entity.pdbx_description
1 polymer ?
#
loop_
_entity_poly.entity_id
_entity_poly.type
_entity_poly.pdbx_seq_one_letter_code
_entity_poly.pdbx_strand_id
1 'polypeptide(L)' 'MFNFRIITCGDGTDIIDTMLKTPYSSLTPSQMEDYIEMDKKPAYMERVKEKERKKAERERKIAGNPLYRMACALGFA' A
#
# COMPACT_ATOMS: atom_id res chain seq x y z
N MET A 1 -8.63 18.45 6.27
CA MET A 1 -9.40 17.21 6.48
C MET A 1 -8.49 16.04 6.12
N PHE A 2 -8.54 14.92 6.83
CA PHE A 2 -7.74 13.74 6.46
C PHE A 2 -8.39 12.96 5.32
N ASN A 3 -7.57 12.43 4.40
CA ASN A 3 -8.00 11.62 3.25
C ASN A 3 -8.05 10.12 3.56
N PHE A 4 -8.15 9.77 4.84
CA PHE A 4 -8.31 8.41 5.32
C PHE A 4 -9.13 8.45 6.61
N ARG A 5 -9.57 7.28 7.06
CA ARG A 5 -10.23 7.06 8.34
C ARG A 5 -9.57 5.91 9.07
N ILE A 6 -9.29 6.11 10.36
CA ILE A 6 -8.87 5.07 11.29
C ILE A 6 -10.13 4.44 11.88
N ILE A 7 -10.27 3.13 11.75
CA ILE A 7 -11.37 2.32 12.27
C ILE A 7 -10.79 1.35 13.29
N THR A 8 -11.06 1.60 14.57
CA THR A 8 -10.66 0.71 15.66
C THR A 8 -11.64 -0.46 15.73
N CYS A 9 -11.13 -1.66 15.53
CA CYS A 9 -11.89 -2.90 15.65
C CYS A 9 -12.00 -3.32 17.12
N GLY A 10 -13.00 -4.15 17.44
CA GLY A 10 -13.26 -4.58 18.83
C GLY A 10 -12.15 -5.45 19.45
N ASP A 11 -11.22 -5.94 18.62
CA ASP A 11 -10.02 -6.67 19.01
C ASP A 11 -8.81 -5.75 19.32
N GLY A 12 -8.97 -4.43 19.16
CA GLY A 12 -7.91 -3.44 19.34
C GLY A 12 -7.04 -3.21 18.11
N THR A 13 -7.38 -3.80 16.95
CA THR A 13 -6.66 -3.55 15.70
C THR A 13 -7.20 -2.29 15.02
N ASP A 14 -6.31 -1.41 14.57
CA ASP A 14 -6.68 -0.22 13.81
C ASP A 14 -6.55 -0.45 12.29
N ILE A 15 -7.66 -0.28 11.58
CA ILE A 15 -7.72 -0.34 10.13
C ILE A 15 -7.69 1.07 9.56
N ILE A 16 -6.70 1.36 8.70
CA ILE A 16 -6.62 2.62 7.96
C ILE A 16 -7.35 2.44 6.62
N ASP A 17 -8.55 3.01 6.51
CA ASP A 17 -9.31 3.08 5.27
C ASP A 17 -8.99 4.36 4.50
N THR A 18 -8.42 4.22 3.30
CA THR A 18 -8.03 5.34 2.42
C THR A 18 -9.13 5.80 1.47
N MET A 19 -10.27 5.10 1.44
CA MET A 19 -11.43 5.48 0.62
C MET A 19 -12.33 6.48 1.33
N LEU A 20 -12.22 6.57 2.65
CA LEU A 20 -13.02 7.46 3.49
C LEU A 20 -12.23 8.71 3.88
N LYS A 21 -12.95 9.81 4.12
CA LYS A 21 -12.38 11.06 4.60
C LYS A 21 -12.86 11.35 6.00
N THR A 22 -11.99 11.96 6.81
CA THR A 22 -12.32 12.31 8.20
C THR A 22 -12.15 13.82 8.45
N PRO A 23 -13.26 14.56 8.63
CA PRO A 23 -13.26 15.98 9.02
C PRO A 23 -12.48 16.22 10.31
N TYR A 24 -11.78 17.37 10.40
CA TYR A 24 -11.12 17.75 11.64
C TYR A 24 -12.11 18.01 12.78
N SER A 25 -13.27 18.55 12.45
CA SER A 25 -14.34 18.84 13.40
C SER A 25 -14.99 17.59 14.01
N SER A 26 -14.78 16.41 13.44
CA SER A 26 -15.30 15.14 13.98
C SER A 26 -14.32 14.43 14.91
N LEU A 27 -13.12 14.98 15.12
CA LEU A 27 -12.06 14.37 15.92
C LEU A 27 -11.96 15.04 17.28
N THR A 28 -11.74 14.25 18.32
CA THR A 28 -11.27 14.76 19.61
C THR A 28 -9.77 15.15 19.50
N PRO A 29 -9.24 16.00 20.39
CA PRO A 29 -7.83 16.35 20.38
C PRO A 29 -6.90 15.12 20.46
N SER A 30 -7.25 14.11 21.25
CA SER A 30 -6.48 12.86 21.33
C SER A 30 -6.47 12.10 20.00
N GLN A 31 -7.63 11.94 19.34
CA GLN A 31 -7.70 11.30 18.04
C GLN A 31 -6.97 12.09 16.96
N MET A 32 -6.88 13.42 17.09
CA MET A 32 -6.15 14.25 16.15
C MET A 32 -4.66 13.89 16.12
N GLU A 33 -4.05 13.59 17.27
CA GLU A 33 -2.64 13.17 17.35
C GLU A 33 -2.41 11.88 16.57
N ASP A 34 -3.28 10.88 16.76
CA ASP A 34 -3.20 9.61 16.04
C ASP A 34 -3.29 9.83 14.52
N TYR A 35 -4.22 10.67 14.06
CA TYR A 35 -4.35 10.97 12.64
C TYR A 35 -3.14 11.75 12.09
N ILE A 36 -2.55 12.66 12.85
CA ILE A 36 -1.33 13.38 12.43
C ILE A 36 -0.16 12.39 12.27
N GLU A 37 0.00 11.45 13.20
CA GLU A 37 1.04 10.44 13.11
C GLU A 37 0.85 9.52 11.88
N MET A 38 -0.40 9.15 11.61
CA MET A 38 -0.73 8.24 10.51
C MET A 38 -0.77 8.91 9.13
N ASP A 39 -0.81 10.25 9.03
CA ASP A 39 -1.00 10.99 7.77
C ASP A 39 0.01 10.63 6.67
N LYS A 40 1.24 10.28 7.05
CA LYS A 40 2.31 9.93 6.10
C LYS A 40 2.29 8.47 5.64
N LYS A 41 1.61 7.58 6.37
CA LYS A 41 1.62 6.13 6.12
C LYS A 41 0.86 5.73 4.84
N PRO A 42 -0.31 6.29 4.51
CA PRO A 42 -1.02 5.99 3.26
C PRO A 42 -0.17 6.25 2.00
N ALA A 43 0.50 7.41 1.94
CA ALA A 43 1.35 7.77 0.81
C ALA A 43 2.56 6.83 0.67
N TYR A 44 3.11 6.35 1.79
CA TYR A 44 4.16 5.34 1.78
C TYR A 44 3.66 3.99 1.25
N MET A 45 2.51 3.52 1.75
CA MET A 45 1.88 2.27 1.32
C MET A 45 1.56 2.26 -0.17
N GLU A 46 1.05 3.37 -0.71
CA GLU A 46 0.79 3.50 -2.15
C GLU A 46 2.06 3.36 -2.98
N ARG A 47 3.16 3.98 -2.55
CA ARG A 47 4.47 3.84 -3.22
C ARG A 47 5.01 2.41 -3.18
N VAL A 48 4.78 1.68 -2.07
CA VAL A 48 5.16 0.27 -1.95
C VAL A 48 4.35 -0.59 -2.91
N LYS A 49 3.02 -0.45 -2.90
CA LYS A 49 2.12 -1.17 -3.82
C LYS A 49 2.47 -0.92 -5.28
N GLU A 50 2.83 0.32 -5.63
CA GLU A 50 3.23 0.66 -6.99
C GLU A 50 4.55 -0.02 -7.40
N LYS A 51 5.52 -0.11 -6.48
CA LYS A 51 6.77 -0.85 -6.72
C LYS A 51 6.51 -2.34 -6.92
N GLU A 52 5.64 -2.94 -6.11
CA GLU A 52 5.25 -4.35 -6.24
C GLU A 52 4.56 -4.61 -7.57
N ARG A 53 3.61 -3.74 -7.97
CA ARG A 53 2.94 -3.83 -9.27
C ARG A 53 3.94 -3.78 -10.43
N LYS A 54 4.88 -2.84 -10.39
CA LYS A 54 5.95 -2.72 -11.41
C LYS A 54 6.88 -3.93 -11.41
N LYS A 55 7.20 -4.50 -10.26
CA LYS A 55 8.03 -5.71 -10.16
C LYS A 55 7.31 -6.91 -10.78
N ALA A 56 6.04 -7.12 -10.44
CA ALA A 56 5.21 -8.18 -11.00
C ALA A 56 5.05 -8.02 -12.53
N GLU A 57 4.90 -6.79 -13.03
CA GLU A 57 4.84 -6.54 -14.48
C GLU A 57 6.17 -6.84 -15.18
N ARG A 58 7.31 -6.48 -14.56
CA ARG A 58 8.64 -6.85 -15.07
C ARG A 58 8.84 -8.36 -15.11
N GLU A 59 8.48 -9.06 -14.05
CA GLU A 59 8.54 -10.52 -13.98
C GLU A 59 7.68 -11.17 -15.06
N ARG A 60 6.45 -10.67 -15.30
CA ARG A 60 5.61 -11.12 -16.42
C ARG A 60 6.25 -10.89 -17.79
N LYS A 61 6.86 -9.72 -18.01
CA LYS A 61 7.56 -9.41 -19.27
C LYS A 61 8.78 -10.31 -19.48
N ILE A 62 9.53 -10.58 -18.43
CA ILE A 62 10.70 -11.47 -18.46
C ILE A 62 10.25 -12.92 -18.71
N ALA A 63 9.23 -13.41 -18.00
CA ALA A 63 8.68 -14.75 -18.19
C ALA A 63 8.04 -14.94 -19.58
N GLY A 64 7.47 -13.88 -20.15
CA GLY A 64 6.92 -13.86 -21.50
C GLY A 64 7.98 -13.77 -22.61
N ASN A 65 9.23 -13.44 -22.28
CA ASN A 65 10.31 -13.33 -23.27
C ASN A 65 10.78 -14.73 -23.71
N PRO A 66 10.65 -15.11 -24.99
CA PRO A 66 11.06 -16.42 -25.48
C PRO A 66 12.54 -16.72 -25.20
N LEU A 67 13.40 -15.71 -25.31
CA LEU A 67 14.84 -15.86 -25.04
C LEU A 67 15.13 -16.21 -23.59
N TYR A 68 14.41 -15.59 -22.65
CA TYR A 68 14.53 -15.89 -21.23
C TYR A 68 14.03 -17.31 -20.92
N ARG A 69 12.91 -17.74 -21.52
CA ARG A 69 12.42 -19.12 -21.37
C ARG A 69 13.42 -20.15 -21.90
N MET A 70 14.06 -19.87 -23.04
CA MET A 70 15.08 -20.74 -23.62
C MET A 70 16.35 -20.76 -22.77
N ALA A 71 16.80 -19.62 -22.24
CA ALA A 71 17.92 -19.56 -21.30
C ALA A 71 17.63 -20.38 -20.04
N CYS A 72 16.43 -20.30 -19.47
CA CYS A 72 16.01 -21.15 -18.35
C CYS A 72 15.98 -22.64 -18.70
N ALA A 73 15.43 -23.03 -19.86
CA ALA A 73 15.36 -24.43 -20.29
C ALA A 73 16.74 -25.05 -20.54
N LEU A 74 17.72 -24.22 -20.93
CA LEU A 74 19.11 -24.62 -21.19
C LEU A 74 20.01 -24.51 -19.94
N GLY A 75 19.48 -24.11 -18.78
CA GLY A 75 20.24 -24.01 -17.53
C GLY A 75 21.14 -22.77 -17.42
N PHE A 76 20.94 -21.75 -18.26
CA PHE A 76 21.66 -20.48 -18.23
C PHE A 76 20.99 -19.40 -17.34
N ALA A 77 20.04 -19.80 -16.48
CA ALA A 77 19.29 -18.90 -15.60
C ALA A 77 20.08 -18.47 -14.36
#